data_AF-A0AAI8X155-F1
#
_entry.id   AF-A0AAI8X155-F1
#
_cell.length_a   1.000
_cell.length_b   1.000
_cell.length_c   1.000
_cell.angle_alpha   90.00
_cell.angle_beta   90.00
_cell.angle_gamma   90.00
#
_symmetry.space_group_name_H-M   'P 1'
#
loop_
_entity.id
_entity.type
_entity.pdbx_description
1 polymer ?
#
loop_
_entity_poly.entity_id
_entity_poly.type
_entity_poly.pdbx_seq_one_letter_code
_entity_poly.pdbx_strand_id
1 'polypeptide(L)'
;MAQKIARTRLVRRWRRNMDVLDDAEYADVLRVLSEGSVRRNFNPYIDIDWTAPEYAVVDNDPRWKLPATDPLGRHPWYQAQSEERQIRIGMWRQANVAKVGLHFESVLIRGLMGYAFWVPNGSPEYRYCLHEAVEECNHTMMFQEMVNHIGADVPGMRRQLKWLSPLIPLVASPLPIPFWFGILAGEEPIDHTQKNVLREGKELHPIMERVMSIHVAEEARHISFAHEYLRKRVPHLPRRKRFWLSLYVPVIMRVACSAIVVPPKAFWQEFDIPREVRKQVFFGSLESRKALRDMFGDVRMLCYDTGLMNPIARMVWRICKINGKPSRYRCEPQRQHLVAVA
;
A
#
# COMPACT_ATOMS: atom_id res chain seq x y z
N MET A 1 -20.65 1.06 -41.87
CA MET A 1 -21.02 2.49 -41.81
C MET A 1 -19.95 3.26 -41.03
N ALA A 2 -19.22 4.16 -41.68
CA ALA A 2 -18.16 4.94 -41.06
C ALA A 2 -18.74 6.09 -40.23
N GLN A 3 -18.71 5.97 -38.90
CA GLN A 3 -19.05 7.08 -38.02
C GLN A 3 -17.84 8.04 -37.90
N LYS A 4 -17.85 9.08 -38.73
CA LYS A 4 -17.03 10.28 -38.52
C LYS A 4 -17.47 10.96 -37.23
N ILE A 5 -16.78 10.68 -36.12
CA ILE A 5 -16.91 11.52 -34.92
C ILE A 5 -15.85 12.62 -35.02
N ALA A 6 -16.30 13.87 -35.05
CA ALA A 6 -15.47 15.07 -34.91
C ALA A 6 -14.90 15.13 -33.48
N ARG A 7 -14.05 14.16 -33.13
CA ARG A 7 -13.27 14.17 -31.90
C ARG A 7 -12.16 15.19 -32.06
N THR A 8 -12.06 16.13 -31.13
CA THR A 8 -10.93 17.06 -31.07
C THR A 8 -9.61 16.27 -31.10
N ARG A 9 -8.55 16.86 -31.65
CA ARG A 9 -7.21 16.22 -31.71
C ARG A 9 -6.76 15.72 -30.34
N LEU A 10 -7.15 16.44 -29.28
CA LEU A 10 -6.90 16.10 -27.89
C LEU A 10 -7.60 14.79 -27.48
N VAL A 11 -8.90 14.64 -27.74
CA VAL A 11 -9.67 13.42 -27.44
C VAL A 11 -9.17 12.22 -28.24
N ARG A 12 -8.79 12.41 -29.51
CA ARG A 12 -8.21 11.34 -30.33
C ARG A 12 -6.87 10.87 -29.80
N ARG A 13 -5.98 11.80 -29.45
CA ARG A 13 -4.66 11.49 -28.87
C ARG A 13 -4.81 10.79 -27.53
N TRP A 14 -5.71 11.29 -26.70
CA TRP A 14 -5.95 10.73 -25.38
C TRP A 14 -6.54 9.33 -25.46
N ARG A 15 -7.58 9.08 -26.28
CA ARG A 15 -8.11 7.72 -26.49
C ARG A 15 -7.06 6.75 -27.04
N ARG A 16 -6.22 7.19 -27.99
CA ARG A 16 -5.15 6.34 -28.54
C ARG A 16 -4.14 5.89 -27.47
N ASN A 17 -3.88 6.72 -26.46
CA ASN A 17 -2.99 6.35 -25.37
C ASN A 17 -3.63 5.38 -24.34
N MET A 18 -4.96 5.28 -24.35
CA MET A 18 -5.76 4.43 -23.44
C MET A 18 -6.20 3.12 -24.11
N ASP A 19 -6.10 3.05 -25.44
CA ASP A 19 -6.27 1.81 -26.19
C ASP A 19 -4.96 1.03 -26.09
N VAL A 20 -5.05 -0.22 -25.66
CA VAL A 20 -3.90 -1.10 -25.40
C VAL A 20 -4.01 -2.43 -26.12
N LEU A 21 -5.02 -2.60 -26.98
CA LEU A 21 -5.28 -3.85 -27.69
C LEU A 21 -4.23 -4.16 -28.76
N ASP A 22 -3.39 -3.19 -29.13
CA ASP A 22 -2.27 -3.35 -30.04
C ASP A 22 -1.05 -4.05 -29.39
N ASP A 23 -1.02 -4.12 -28.06
CA ASP A 23 0.01 -4.79 -27.28
C ASP A 23 -0.54 -6.09 -26.68
N ALA A 24 -0.38 -7.18 -27.43
CA ALA A 24 -0.93 -8.48 -27.09
C ALA A 24 -0.35 -9.04 -25.78
N GLU A 25 0.94 -8.78 -25.50
CA GLU A 25 1.61 -9.25 -24.28
C GLU A 25 1.02 -8.54 -23.05
N TYR A 26 0.92 -7.21 -23.09
CA TYR A 26 0.30 -6.45 -22.01
C TYR A 26 -1.18 -6.83 -21.81
N ALA A 27 -1.94 -6.97 -22.89
CA ALA A 27 -3.33 -7.38 -22.82
C ALA A 27 -3.49 -8.78 -22.19
N ASP A 28 -2.59 -9.72 -22.50
CA ASP A 28 -2.59 -11.06 -21.92
C ASP A 28 -2.28 -11.04 -20.42
N VAL A 29 -1.32 -10.22 -19.99
CA VAL A 29 -1.02 -10.04 -18.56
C VAL A 29 -2.25 -9.56 -17.80
N LEU A 30 -2.95 -8.53 -18.31
CA LEU A 30 -4.18 -8.02 -17.68
C LEU A 30 -5.32 -9.05 -17.70
N ARG A 31 -5.40 -9.88 -18.75
CA ARG A 31 -6.35 -11.00 -18.80
C ARG A 31 -6.06 -12.00 -17.68
N VAL A 32 -4.80 -12.42 -17.51
CA VAL A 32 -4.38 -13.36 -16.45
C VAL A 32 -4.65 -12.77 -15.07
N LEU A 33 -4.34 -11.49 -14.85
CA LEU A 33 -4.63 -10.81 -13.58
C LEU A 33 -6.14 -10.76 -13.29
N SER A 34 -6.96 -10.42 -14.29
CA SER A 34 -8.43 -10.40 -14.17
C SER A 34 -9.01 -11.80 -13.89
N GLU A 35 -8.51 -12.83 -14.57
CA GLU A 35 -8.88 -14.23 -14.29
C GLU A 35 -8.41 -14.68 -12.90
N GLY A 36 -7.32 -14.11 -12.41
CA GLY A 36 -6.85 -14.27 -11.03
C GLY A 36 -7.86 -13.73 -10.04
N SER A 37 -8.33 -12.49 -10.22
CA SER A 37 -9.37 -11.89 -9.37
C SER A 37 -10.68 -12.67 -9.43
N VAL A 38 -11.08 -13.21 -10.59
CA VAL A 38 -12.29 -14.07 -10.66
C VAL A 38 -12.12 -15.39 -9.88
N ARG A 39 -10.95 -16.05 -9.98
CA ARG A 39 -10.72 -17.36 -9.36
C ARG A 39 -10.38 -17.28 -7.88
N ARG A 40 -9.77 -16.18 -7.44
CA ARG A 40 -9.22 -15.97 -6.09
C ARG A 40 -9.67 -14.62 -5.52
N ASN A 41 -10.97 -14.38 -5.57
CA ASN A 41 -11.67 -13.34 -4.81
C ASN A 41 -12.04 -13.81 -3.40
N PHE A 42 -12.11 -12.85 -2.46
CA PHE A 42 -12.66 -13.05 -1.13
C PHE A 42 -13.81 -12.06 -0.85
N ASN A 43 -14.88 -12.56 -0.25
CA ASN A 43 -15.95 -11.76 0.32
C ASN A 43 -15.83 -11.73 1.85
N PRO A 44 -15.74 -10.55 2.47
CA PRO A 44 -15.43 -10.42 3.89
C PRO A 44 -16.52 -10.99 4.80
N TYR A 45 -17.76 -11.16 4.34
CA TYR A 45 -18.86 -11.69 5.14
C TYR A 45 -19.24 -13.14 4.80
N ILE A 46 -18.55 -13.75 3.84
CA ILE A 46 -18.72 -15.17 3.47
C ILE A 46 -17.48 -15.96 3.87
N ASP A 47 -16.28 -15.42 3.61
CA ASP A 47 -15.01 -16.14 3.77
C ASP A 47 -14.34 -15.94 5.16
N ILE A 48 -14.97 -15.12 6.01
CA ILE A 48 -14.53 -14.84 7.38
C ILE A 48 -15.74 -15.04 8.30
N ASP A 49 -15.66 -16.03 9.19
CA ASP A 49 -16.64 -16.21 10.25
C ASP A 49 -16.31 -15.24 11.39
N TRP A 50 -16.85 -14.03 11.32
CA TRP A 50 -16.68 -13.01 12.35
C TRP A 50 -17.24 -13.42 13.72
N THR A 51 -18.11 -14.44 13.77
CA THR A 51 -18.72 -14.94 15.02
C THR A 51 -17.96 -16.09 15.65
N ALA A 52 -16.89 -16.56 15.00
CA ALA A 52 -16.08 -17.66 15.48
C ALA A 52 -15.49 -17.35 16.88
N PRO A 53 -15.56 -18.27 17.86
CA PRO A 53 -15.09 -18.01 19.23
C PRO A 53 -13.63 -17.54 19.32
N GLU A 54 -12.77 -18.00 18.43
CA GLU A 54 -11.36 -17.59 18.34
C GLU A 54 -11.16 -16.12 17.95
N TYR A 55 -12.20 -15.46 17.42
CA TYR A 55 -12.20 -14.04 17.08
C TYR A 55 -12.76 -13.17 18.20
N ALA A 56 -13.21 -13.77 19.30
CA ALA A 56 -13.63 -13.00 20.47
C ALA A 56 -12.47 -12.16 21.00
N VAL A 57 -12.65 -10.84 21.01
CA VAL A 57 -11.69 -9.91 21.61
C VAL A 57 -11.99 -9.86 23.10
N VAL A 58 -11.10 -10.44 23.90
CA VAL A 58 -11.21 -10.50 25.36
C VAL A 58 -10.12 -9.66 26.01
N ASP A 59 -10.40 -9.20 27.24
CA ASP A 59 -9.47 -8.40 28.00
C ASP A 59 -8.16 -9.15 28.26
N ASN A 60 -7.04 -8.44 28.18
CA ASN A 60 -5.70 -8.95 28.46
C ASN A 60 -5.24 -10.14 27.60
N ASP A 61 -5.79 -10.29 26.39
CA ASP A 61 -5.28 -11.27 25.43
C ASP A 61 -3.86 -10.89 24.94
N PRO A 62 -2.82 -11.70 25.26
CA PRO A 62 -1.43 -11.41 24.92
C PRO A 62 -1.15 -11.42 23.41
N ARG A 63 -2.04 -12.00 22.59
CA ARG A 63 -1.92 -12.06 21.12
C ARG A 63 -2.03 -10.67 20.47
N TRP A 64 -2.48 -9.66 21.21
CA TRP A 64 -2.48 -8.26 20.76
C TRP A 64 -1.16 -7.53 20.98
N LYS A 65 -0.20 -8.11 21.72
CA LYS A 65 1.12 -7.49 21.90
C LYS A 65 1.82 -7.32 20.55
N LEU A 66 2.39 -6.13 20.33
CA LEU A 66 3.06 -5.82 19.08
C LEU A 66 4.22 -6.80 18.81
N PRO A 67 4.35 -7.27 17.57
CA PRO A 67 5.45 -8.15 17.17
C PRO A 67 6.77 -7.35 17.07
N ALA A 68 7.91 -8.05 17.03
CA ALA A 68 9.23 -7.40 16.94
C ALA A 68 9.48 -6.76 15.55
N THR A 69 8.76 -7.22 14.53
CA THR A 69 8.70 -6.56 13.21
C THR A 69 8.08 -5.17 13.29
N ASP A 70 7.24 -4.89 14.28
CA ASP A 70 6.73 -3.55 14.51
C ASP A 70 7.82 -2.66 15.14
N PRO A 71 8.13 -1.49 14.55
CA PRO A 71 9.17 -0.61 15.09
C PRO A 71 8.97 -0.22 16.56
N LEU A 72 7.71 -0.11 17.01
CA LEU A 72 7.40 0.17 18.42
C LEU A 72 7.49 -1.10 19.26
N GLY A 73 7.01 -2.24 18.75
CA GLY A 73 7.02 -3.53 19.46
C GLY A 73 8.43 -4.00 19.87
N ARG A 74 9.44 -3.69 19.08
CA ARG A 74 10.86 -3.96 19.41
C ARG A 74 11.54 -2.91 20.28
N HIS A 75 10.92 -1.77 20.51
CA HIS A 75 11.60 -0.65 21.18
C HIS A 75 11.72 -0.93 22.70
N PRO A 76 12.89 -0.70 23.34
CA PRO A 76 13.08 -1.00 24.76
C PRO A 76 12.03 -0.35 25.68
N TRP A 77 11.62 0.89 25.36
CA TRP A 77 10.53 1.57 26.09
C TRP A 77 9.21 0.78 26.08
N TYR A 78 8.83 0.16 24.95
CA TYR A 78 7.61 -0.64 24.86
C TYR A 78 7.76 -1.95 25.63
N GLN A 79 8.89 -2.62 25.49
CA GLN A 79 9.17 -3.89 26.17
C GLN A 79 9.22 -3.75 27.70
N ALA A 80 9.59 -2.57 28.21
CA ALA A 80 9.58 -2.26 29.63
C ALA A 80 8.19 -1.92 30.20
N GLN A 81 7.15 -1.80 29.37
CA GLN A 81 5.79 -1.57 29.84
C GLN A 81 5.17 -2.85 30.44
N SER A 82 4.18 -2.68 31.33
CA SER A 82 3.37 -3.81 31.79
C SER A 82 2.68 -4.52 30.62
N GLU A 83 2.42 -5.81 30.76
CA GLU A 83 1.76 -6.61 29.73
C GLU A 83 0.40 -6.03 29.31
N GLU A 84 -0.42 -5.63 30.28
CA GLU A 84 -1.68 -4.94 30.04
C GLU A 84 -1.51 -3.67 29.18
N ARG A 85 -0.48 -2.86 29.45
CA ARG A 85 -0.20 -1.65 28.66
C ARG A 85 0.31 -2.00 27.27
N GLN A 86 1.13 -3.04 27.14
CA GLN A 86 1.59 -3.55 25.84
C GLN A 86 0.42 -4.01 24.97
N ILE A 87 -0.55 -4.69 25.55
CA ILE A 87 -1.79 -5.18 24.92
C ILE A 87 -2.65 -4.00 24.48
N ARG A 88 -2.94 -3.03 25.38
CA ARG A 88 -3.73 -1.83 25.03
C ARG A 88 -3.11 -1.02 23.89
N ILE A 89 -1.79 -0.81 23.94
CA ILE A 89 -1.05 -0.14 22.86
C ILE A 89 -1.18 -0.92 21.56
N GLY A 90 -1.07 -2.25 21.64
CA GLY A 90 -1.19 -3.15 20.51
C GLY A 90 -2.56 -3.10 19.84
N MET A 91 -3.62 -3.32 20.60
CA MET A 91 -5.01 -3.24 20.12
C MET A 91 -5.29 -1.91 19.42
N TRP A 92 -4.96 -0.79 20.08
CA TRP A 92 -5.18 0.53 19.50
C TRP A 92 -4.38 0.74 18.22
N ARG A 93 -3.09 0.34 18.21
CA ARG A 93 -2.22 0.51 17.05
C ARG A 93 -2.74 -0.30 15.85
N GLN A 94 -3.17 -1.54 16.07
CA GLN A 94 -3.68 -2.40 14.99
C GLN A 94 -5.02 -1.91 14.47
N ALA A 95 -5.96 -1.52 15.35
CA ALA A 95 -7.20 -0.89 14.94
C ALA A 95 -6.94 0.39 14.12
N ASN A 96 -6.02 1.24 14.56
CA ASN A 96 -5.73 2.48 13.82
C ASN A 96 -5.04 2.19 12.47
N VAL A 97 -4.18 1.16 12.38
CA VAL A 97 -3.57 0.74 11.10
C VAL A 97 -4.66 0.27 10.13
N ALA A 98 -5.59 -0.60 10.57
CA ALA A 98 -6.73 -1.04 9.76
C ALA A 98 -7.60 0.16 9.33
N LYS A 99 -7.88 1.09 10.25
CA LYS A 99 -8.60 2.33 9.94
C LYS A 99 -7.85 3.24 8.96
N VAL A 100 -6.52 3.24 8.95
CA VAL A 100 -5.73 3.98 7.95
C VAL A 100 -5.85 3.31 6.58
N GLY A 101 -5.74 1.97 6.53
CA GLY A 101 -5.91 1.17 5.32
C GLY A 101 -7.25 1.46 4.63
N LEU A 102 -8.36 1.32 5.34
CA LEU A 102 -9.68 1.57 4.74
C LEU A 102 -9.89 3.00 4.24
N HIS A 103 -9.27 4.01 4.87
CA HIS A 103 -9.31 5.38 4.35
C HIS A 103 -8.47 5.54 3.07
N PHE A 104 -7.36 4.80 2.98
CA PHE A 104 -6.50 4.76 1.80
C PHE A 104 -7.21 4.05 0.65
N GLU A 105 -7.82 2.88 0.87
CA GLU A 105 -8.61 2.17 -0.16
C GLU A 105 -9.75 3.03 -0.70
N SER A 106 -10.44 3.78 0.17
CA SER A 106 -11.46 4.72 -0.27
C SER A 106 -10.90 5.78 -1.24
N VAL A 107 -9.67 6.26 -1.05
CA VAL A 107 -9.00 7.18 -2.00
C VAL A 107 -8.66 6.45 -3.30
N LEU A 108 -8.14 5.23 -3.20
CA LEU A 108 -7.74 4.39 -4.32
C LEU A 108 -8.93 4.10 -5.24
N ILE A 109 -10.03 3.57 -4.69
CA ILE A 109 -11.28 3.25 -5.42
C ILE A 109 -11.77 4.47 -6.21
N ARG A 110 -11.81 5.65 -5.58
CA ARG A 110 -12.23 6.89 -6.26
C ARG A 110 -11.32 7.23 -7.46
N GLY A 111 -10.01 7.01 -7.31
CA GLY A 111 -9.04 7.21 -8.38
C GLY A 111 -9.20 6.19 -9.51
N LEU A 112 -9.39 4.92 -9.17
CA LEU A 112 -9.66 3.85 -10.14
C LEU A 112 -10.93 4.12 -10.94
N MET A 113 -12.02 4.48 -10.28
CA MET A 113 -13.27 4.82 -10.95
C MET A 113 -13.09 6.05 -11.86
N GLY A 114 -12.32 7.04 -11.39
CA GLY A 114 -11.94 8.18 -12.20
C GLY A 114 -11.13 7.81 -13.44
N TYR A 115 -10.22 6.82 -13.36
CA TYR A 115 -9.44 6.33 -14.50
C TYR A 115 -10.27 5.44 -15.45
N ALA A 116 -11.03 4.49 -14.89
CA ALA A 116 -11.84 3.53 -15.62
C ALA A 116 -13.00 4.18 -16.38
N PHE A 117 -13.52 5.33 -15.91
CA PHE A 117 -14.55 6.09 -16.64
C PHE A 117 -14.15 6.45 -18.08
N TRP A 118 -12.86 6.47 -18.34
CA TRP A 118 -12.25 7.14 -19.47
C TRP A 118 -11.61 6.19 -20.50
N VAL A 119 -11.38 4.92 -20.13
CA VAL A 119 -10.84 3.90 -21.04
C VAL A 119 -11.88 3.51 -22.11
N PRO A 120 -11.45 3.08 -23.31
CA PRO A 120 -12.37 2.67 -24.38
C PRO A 120 -13.09 1.35 -24.07
N ASN A 121 -14.22 1.11 -24.76
CA ASN A 121 -14.94 -0.16 -24.71
C ASN A 121 -14.02 -1.33 -25.07
N GLY A 122 -14.14 -2.43 -24.33
CA GLY A 122 -13.31 -3.62 -24.53
C GLY A 122 -11.89 -3.50 -23.96
N SER A 123 -11.54 -2.39 -23.30
CA SER A 123 -10.22 -2.25 -22.68
C SER A 123 -10.03 -3.28 -21.55
N PRO A 124 -8.92 -4.05 -21.57
CA PRO A 124 -8.59 -4.94 -20.46
C PRO A 124 -8.28 -4.17 -19.17
N GLU A 125 -7.84 -2.91 -19.26
CA GLU A 125 -7.63 -2.05 -18.08
C GLU A 125 -8.95 -1.70 -17.40
N TYR A 126 -10.04 -1.52 -18.15
CA TYR A 126 -11.36 -1.30 -17.56
C TYR A 126 -11.74 -2.47 -16.65
N ARG A 127 -11.64 -3.69 -17.21
CA ARG A 127 -11.99 -4.91 -16.50
C ARG A 127 -11.15 -5.06 -15.24
N TYR A 128 -9.84 -4.88 -15.35
CA TYR A 128 -8.96 -5.06 -14.21
C TYR A 128 -9.17 -4.00 -13.13
N CYS A 129 -9.27 -2.71 -13.48
CA CYS A 129 -9.56 -1.64 -12.51
C CYS A 129 -10.89 -1.85 -11.77
N LEU A 130 -11.88 -2.49 -12.41
CA LEU A 130 -13.15 -2.82 -11.77
C LEU A 130 -13.03 -4.03 -10.83
N HIS A 131 -12.21 -5.04 -11.17
CA HIS A 131 -11.88 -6.11 -10.24
C HIS A 131 -11.16 -5.58 -9.00
N GLU A 132 -10.10 -4.79 -9.19
CA GLU A 132 -9.35 -4.15 -8.12
C GLU A 132 -10.28 -3.31 -7.23
N ALA A 133 -11.15 -2.48 -7.81
CA ALA A 133 -12.10 -1.69 -7.02
C ALA A 133 -13.13 -2.52 -6.22
N VAL A 134 -13.50 -3.72 -6.69
CA VAL A 134 -14.36 -4.63 -5.93
C VAL A 134 -13.58 -5.25 -4.77
N GLU A 135 -12.36 -5.71 -5.03
CA GLU A 135 -11.44 -6.24 -4.02
C GLU A 135 -11.15 -5.17 -2.94
N GLU A 136 -10.92 -3.91 -3.30
CA GLU A 136 -10.74 -2.81 -2.34
C GLU A 136 -12.00 -2.45 -1.53
N CYS A 137 -13.19 -2.59 -2.13
CA CYS A 137 -14.44 -2.47 -1.38
C CYS A 137 -14.52 -3.56 -0.30
N ASN A 138 -14.14 -4.79 -0.65
CA ASN A 138 -14.08 -5.91 0.29
C ASN A 138 -13.03 -5.69 1.38
N HIS A 139 -11.85 -5.18 1.05
CA HIS A 139 -10.82 -4.78 2.01
C HIS A 139 -11.33 -3.73 3.00
N THR A 140 -12.02 -2.69 2.49
CA THR A 140 -12.60 -1.62 3.32
C THR A 140 -13.60 -2.17 4.34
N MET A 141 -14.49 -3.06 3.91
CA MET A 141 -15.47 -3.72 4.80
C MET A 141 -14.76 -4.62 5.82
N MET A 142 -13.79 -5.44 5.37
CA MET A 142 -12.99 -6.31 6.23
C MET A 142 -12.24 -5.55 7.32
N PHE A 143 -11.56 -4.46 6.97
CA PHE A 143 -10.86 -3.60 7.93
C PHE A 143 -11.82 -2.92 8.89
N GLN A 144 -13.00 -2.52 8.42
CA GLN A 144 -13.99 -1.92 9.29
C GLN A 144 -14.53 -2.93 10.31
N GLU A 145 -14.80 -4.18 9.92
CA GLU A 145 -15.20 -5.23 10.87
C GLU A 145 -14.11 -5.55 11.89
N MET A 146 -12.86 -5.65 11.46
CA MET A 146 -11.73 -5.80 12.40
C MET A 146 -11.69 -4.66 13.42
N VAL A 147 -11.90 -3.40 12.99
CA VAL A 147 -11.96 -2.24 13.90
C VAL A 147 -13.14 -2.34 14.86
N ASN A 148 -14.32 -2.76 14.37
CA ASN A 148 -15.52 -2.96 15.20
C ASN A 148 -15.27 -4.01 16.29
N HIS A 149 -14.68 -5.16 15.93
CA HIS A 149 -14.35 -6.24 16.85
C HIS A 149 -13.34 -5.83 17.91
N ILE A 150 -12.30 -5.07 17.54
CA ILE A 150 -11.32 -4.55 18.50
C ILE A 150 -11.98 -3.54 19.46
N GLY A 151 -13.00 -2.81 18.99
CA GLY A 151 -13.75 -1.85 19.81
C GLY A 151 -12.99 -0.57 20.18
N ALA A 152 -11.79 -0.35 19.62
CA ALA A 152 -10.99 0.83 19.91
C ALA A 152 -11.45 2.05 19.09
N ASP A 153 -11.71 3.18 19.75
CA ASP A 153 -11.98 4.45 19.07
C ASP A 153 -10.68 5.04 18.51
N VAL A 154 -10.48 4.84 17.21
CA VAL A 154 -9.25 5.22 16.51
C VAL A 154 -9.54 6.23 15.39
N PRO A 155 -8.74 7.30 15.28
CA PRO A 155 -9.00 8.35 14.30
C PRO A 155 -8.61 7.93 12.87
N GLY A 156 -7.79 6.90 12.67
CA GLY A 156 -7.28 6.50 11.36
C GLY A 156 -6.33 7.53 10.76
N MET A 157 -6.54 7.88 9.49
CA MET A 157 -5.63 8.77 8.75
C MET A 157 -5.55 10.17 9.36
N ARG A 158 -4.38 10.83 9.24
CA ARG A 158 -4.15 12.18 9.78
C ARG A 158 -5.20 13.16 9.26
N ARG A 159 -5.72 14.03 10.14
CA ARG A 159 -6.81 14.99 9.84
C ARG A 159 -6.57 15.80 8.56
N GLN A 160 -5.36 16.30 8.34
CA GLN A 160 -5.02 17.07 7.13
C GLN A 160 -5.17 16.24 5.85
N LEU A 161 -4.75 14.97 5.87
CA LEU A 161 -4.90 14.08 4.73
C LEU A 161 -6.36 13.72 4.48
N LYS A 162 -7.17 13.54 5.53
CA LYS A 162 -8.62 13.35 5.38
C LYS A 162 -9.27 14.50 4.62
N TRP A 163 -8.94 15.74 4.97
CA TRP A 163 -9.45 16.93 4.30
C TRP A 163 -8.97 17.08 2.86
N LEU A 164 -7.71 16.68 2.57
CA LEU A 164 -7.17 16.69 1.20
C LEU A 164 -7.62 15.49 0.37
N SER A 165 -8.14 14.44 1.00
CA SER A 165 -8.49 13.17 0.33
C SER A 165 -9.45 13.31 -0.84
N PRO A 166 -10.43 14.24 -0.89
CA PRO A 166 -11.29 14.41 -2.06
C PRO A 166 -10.54 14.94 -3.29
N LEU A 167 -9.40 15.61 -3.11
CA LEU A 167 -8.62 16.20 -4.19
C LEU A 167 -7.64 15.20 -4.83
N ILE A 168 -7.17 14.21 -4.07
CA ILE A 168 -6.18 13.24 -4.53
C ILE A 168 -6.70 12.45 -5.77
N PRO A 169 -7.93 11.91 -5.79
CA PRO A 169 -8.48 11.20 -6.94
C PRO A 169 -8.60 12.05 -8.21
N LEU A 170 -8.71 13.38 -8.10
CA LEU A 170 -8.82 14.27 -9.26
C LEU A 170 -7.56 14.24 -10.15
N VAL A 171 -6.44 13.76 -9.62
CA VAL A 171 -5.18 13.60 -10.35
C VAL A 171 -5.19 12.31 -11.20
N ALA A 172 -6.00 11.31 -10.84
CA ALA A 172 -5.97 9.98 -11.46
C ALA A 172 -6.26 10.00 -12.96
N SER A 173 -7.30 10.72 -13.39
CA SER A 173 -7.68 10.81 -14.81
C SER A 173 -6.72 11.64 -15.66
N PRO A 174 -6.30 12.88 -15.27
CA PRO A 174 -5.41 13.70 -16.10
C PRO A 174 -3.94 13.27 -16.02
N LEU A 175 -3.51 12.66 -14.91
CA LEU A 175 -2.13 12.29 -14.63
C LEU A 175 -2.06 10.85 -14.06
N PRO A 176 -2.42 9.84 -14.85
CA PRO A 176 -2.48 8.46 -14.36
C PRO A 176 -1.11 7.92 -13.93
N ILE A 177 -0.02 8.26 -14.63
CA ILE A 177 1.33 7.79 -14.27
C ILE A 177 1.74 8.26 -12.85
N PRO A 178 1.68 9.57 -12.51
CA PRO A 178 1.87 10.02 -11.12
C PRO A 178 0.92 9.38 -10.11
N PHE A 179 -0.33 9.08 -10.51
CA PHE A 179 -1.32 8.42 -9.67
C PHE A 179 -0.96 6.96 -9.36
N TRP A 180 -0.56 6.16 -10.36
CA TRP A 180 -0.12 4.77 -10.14
C TRP A 180 1.15 4.68 -9.29
N PHE A 181 2.08 5.63 -9.42
CA PHE A 181 3.17 5.75 -8.44
C PHE A 181 2.67 6.14 -7.05
N GLY A 182 1.58 6.91 -6.93
CA GLY A 182 0.92 7.20 -5.67
C GLY A 182 0.27 5.97 -5.02
N ILE A 183 -0.37 5.10 -5.81
CA ILE A 183 -0.89 3.80 -5.36
C ILE A 183 0.26 2.95 -4.83
N LEU A 184 1.32 2.73 -5.62
CA LEU A 184 2.50 1.98 -5.17
C LEU A 184 3.13 2.57 -3.90
N ALA A 185 3.10 3.89 -3.74
CA ALA A 185 3.60 4.55 -2.54
C ALA A 185 2.77 4.24 -1.28
N GLY A 186 1.52 3.83 -1.45
CA GLY A 186 0.64 3.34 -0.41
C GLY A 186 0.73 1.84 -0.18
N GLU A 187 0.62 1.05 -1.25
CA GLU A 187 0.56 -0.42 -1.18
C GLU A 187 1.85 -1.05 -0.69
N GLU A 188 2.99 -0.64 -1.24
CA GLU A 188 4.28 -1.31 -0.98
C GLU A 188 4.65 -1.28 0.51
N PRO A 189 4.51 -0.16 1.25
CA PRO A 189 4.68 -0.18 2.70
C PRO A 189 3.73 -1.11 3.45
N ILE A 190 2.46 -1.22 3.03
CA ILE A 190 1.44 -2.04 3.69
C ILE A 190 1.76 -3.51 3.47
N ASP A 191 1.90 -3.92 2.20
CA ASP A 191 2.23 -5.28 1.79
C ASP A 191 3.53 -5.77 2.45
N HIS A 192 4.58 -4.94 2.47
CA HIS A 192 5.84 -5.27 3.12
C HIS A 192 5.68 -5.49 4.63
N THR A 193 4.93 -4.61 5.29
CA THR A 193 4.69 -4.71 6.75
C THR A 193 3.89 -5.97 7.08
N GLN A 194 2.80 -6.23 6.36
CA GLN A 194 1.95 -7.40 6.59
C GLN A 194 2.71 -8.71 6.31
N LYS A 195 3.47 -8.79 5.21
CA LYS A 195 4.32 -9.97 4.92
C LYS A 195 5.34 -10.23 6.00
N ASN A 196 5.97 -9.20 6.59
CA ASN A 196 6.93 -9.42 7.67
C ASN A 196 6.25 -9.92 8.94
N VAL A 197 5.10 -9.35 9.29
CA VAL A 197 4.31 -9.77 10.46
C VAL A 197 3.88 -11.24 10.33
N LEU A 198 3.35 -11.64 9.17
CA LEU A 198 2.96 -13.02 8.90
C LEU A 198 4.16 -13.99 8.87
N ARG A 199 5.35 -13.53 8.45
CA ARG A 199 6.58 -14.33 8.42
C ARG A 199 7.28 -14.46 9.77
N GLU A 200 7.01 -13.57 10.73
CA GLU A 200 7.62 -13.62 12.06
C GLU A 200 7.24 -14.91 12.81
N GLY A 201 6.10 -15.54 12.44
CA GLY A 201 5.64 -16.79 13.03
C GLY A 201 5.25 -16.68 14.50
N LYS A 202 5.13 -15.45 15.02
CA LYS A 202 4.58 -15.17 16.35
C LYS A 202 3.08 -15.40 16.32
N GLU A 203 2.53 -15.92 17.41
CA GLU A 203 1.10 -16.06 17.59
C GLU A 203 0.43 -14.67 17.60
N LEU A 204 -0.29 -14.35 16.54
CA LEU A 204 -1.08 -13.14 16.38
C LEU A 204 -2.54 -13.44 16.74
N HIS A 205 -3.32 -12.39 17.02
CA HIS A 205 -4.76 -12.59 17.16
C HIS A 205 -5.33 -13.11 15.83
N PRO A 206 -6.15 -14.18 15.80
CA PRO A 206 -6.59 -14.82 14.55
C PRO A 206 -7.30 -13.88 13.56
N ILE A 207 -8.04 -12.87 14.05
CA ILE A 207 -8.59 -11.80 13.19
C ILE A 207 -7.48 -11.13 12.37
N MET A 208 -6.38 -10.72 13.01
CA MET A 208 -5.29 -10.03 12.33
C MET A 208 -4.65 -10.91 11.26
N GLU A 209 -4.35 -12.16 11.61
CA GLU A 209 -3.72 -13.12 10.70
C GLU A 209 -4.59 -13.35 9.47
N ARG A 210 -5.90 -13.59 9.66
CA ARG A 210 -6.85 -13.83 8.56
C ARG A 210 -6.97 -12.62 7.65
N VAL A 211 -7.20 -11.44 8.24
CA VAL A 211 -7.36 -10.17 7.50
C VAL A 211 -6.10 -9.84 6.70
N MET A 212 -4.91 -9.94 7.32
CA MET A 212 -3.64 -9.68 6.62
C MET A 212 -3.38 -10.70 5.51
N SER A 213 -3.71 -11.98 5.73
CA SER A 213 -3.48 -13.05 4.75
C SER A 213 -4.32 -12.88 3.49
N ILE A 214 -5.61 -12.51 3.66
CA ILE A 214 -6.51 -12.20 2.54
C ILE A 214 -5.98 -10.97 1.78
N HIS A 215 -5.73 -9.88 2.50
CA HIS A 215 -5.27 -8.61 1.90
C HIS A 215 -4.00 -8.81 1.06
N VAL A 216 -2.96 -9.43 1.64
CA VAL A 216 -1.69 -9.68 0.93
C VAL A 216 -1.87 -10.56 -0.32
N ALA A 217 -2.83 -11.48 -0.31
CA ALA A 217 -3.07 -12.37 -1.45
C ALA A 217 -3.72 -11.63 -2.64
N GLU A 218 -4.59 -10.66 -2.38
CA GLU A 218 -5.25 -9.82 -3.40
C GLU A 218 -4.31 -8.69 -3.86
N GLU A 219 -3.65 -7.99 -2.94
CA GLU A 219 -2.71 -6.89 -3.22
C GLU A 219 -1.53 -7.27 -4.12
N ALA A 220 -1.12 -8.54 -4.05
CA ALA A 220 -0.11 -9.07 -4.95
C ALA A 220 -0.49 -8.88 -6.43
N ARG A 221 -1.78 -8.86 -6.78
CA ARG A 221 -2.27 -8.58 -8.13
C ARG A 221 -2.34 -7.07 -8.40
N HIS A 222 -2.86 -6.27 -7.48
CA HIS A 222 -3.03 -4.81 -7.65
C HIS A 222 -1.70 -4.12 -7.92
N ILE A 223 -0.70 -4.41 -7.07
CA ILE A 223 0.67 -3.94 -7.26
C ILE A 223 1.26 -4.47 -8.59
N SER A 224 0.83 -5.63 -9.10
CA SER A 224 1.33 -6.21 -10.38
C SER A 224 0.82 -5.39 -11.55
N PHE A 225 -0.47 -5.09 -11.55
CA PHE A 225 -1.06 -4.23 -12.54
C PHE A 225 -0.40 -2.84 -12.57
N ALA A 226 -0.22 -2.21 -11.41
CA ALA A 226 0.44 -0.90 -11.33
C ALA A 226 1.87 -0.93 -11.90
N HIS A 227 2.65 -2.00 -11.63
CA HIS A 227 3.98 -2.18 -12.21
C HIS A 227 3.92 -2.30 -13.74
N GLU A 228 3.07 -3.17 -14.27
CA GLU A 228 2.96 -3.40 -15.72
C GLU A 228 2.44 -2.16 -16.45
N TYR A 229 1.47 -1.46 -15.86
CA TYR A 229 0.99 -0.18 -16.33
C TYR A 229 2.13 0.82 -16.52
N LEU A 230 3.00 0.94 -15.51
CA LEU A 230 4.11 1.88 -15.49
C LEU A 230 5.24 1.45 -16.44
N ARG A 231 5.56 0.15 -16.51
CA ARG A 231 6.55 -0.39 -17.45
C ARG A 231 6.18 -0.10 -18.90
N LYS A 232 4.90 -0.28 -19.26
CA LYS A 232 4.41 0.02 -20.60
C LYS A 232 4.54 1.51 -20.95
N ARG A 233 4.28 2.43 -20.02
CA ARG A 233 4.05 3.85 -20.35
C ARG A 233 5.21 4.79 -20.05
N VAL A 234 5.97 4.55 -18.99
CA VAL A 234 7.06 5.45 -18.57
C VAL A 234 8.19 5.57 -19.63
N PRO A 235 8.63 4.48 -20.31
CA PRO A 235 9.64 4.53 -21.36
C PRO A 235 9.23 5.31 -22.62
N HIS A 236 7.96 5.62 -22.80
CA HIS A 236 7.46 6.45 -23.91
C HIS A 236 7.21 7.93 -23.52
N LEU A 237 7.43 8.29 -22.25
CA LEU A 237 7.31 9.69 -21.83
C LEU A 237 8.37 10.61 -22.47
N PRO A 238 8.02 11.86 -22.82
CA PRO A 238 9.01 12.86 -23.20
C PRO A 238 10.05 13.06 -22.09
N ARG A 239 11.32 13.26 -22.47
CA ARG A 239 12.46 13.38 -21.54
C ARG A 239 12.19 14.35 -20.37
N ARG A 240 11.57 15.50 -20.64
CA ARG A 240 11.20 16.50 -19.61
C ARG A 240 10.20 15.94 -18.58
N LYS A 241 9.15 15.25 -19.04
CA LYS A 241 8.15 14.63 -18.14
C LYS A 241 8.77 13.50 -17.32
N ARG A 242 9.60 12.66 -17.97
CA ARG A 242 10.34 11.59 -17.29
C ARG A 242 11.29 12.13 -16.23
N PHE A 243 11.98 13.24 -16.51
CA PHE A 243 12.84 13.90 -15.53
C PHE A 243 12.05 14.37 -14.30
N TRP A 244 10.95 15.12 -14.48
CA TRP A 244 10.13 15.54 -13.33
C TRP A 244 9.53 14.36 -12.57
N LEU A 245 9.08 13.33 -13.28
CA LEU A 245 8.60 12.10 -12.67
C LEU A 245 9.68 11.44 -11.80
N SER A 246 10.94 11.41 -12.27
CA SER A 246 12.05 10.83 -11.50
C SER A 246 12.35 11.55 -10.19
N LEU A 247 12.01 12.84 -10.09
CA LEU A 247 12.13 13.60 -8.84
C LEU A 247 10.90 13.43 -7.95
N TYR A 248 9.72 13.31 -8.56
CA TYR A 248 8.45 13.11 -7.87
C TYR A 248 8.39 11.77 -7.13
N VAL A 249 8.77 10.67 -7.79
CA VAL A 249 8.63 9.30 -7.25
C VAL A 249 9.23 9.15 -5.84
N PRO A 250 10.52 9.45 -5.57
CA PRO A 250 11.06 9.31 -4.23
C PRO A 250 10.35 10.18 -3.17
N VAL A 251 9.85 11.35 -3.57
CA VAL A 251 9.13 12.26 -2.66
C VAL A 251 7.78 11.66 -2.27
N ILE A 252 6.97 11.23 -3.25
CA ILE A 252 5.65 10.65 -2.95
C ILE A 252 5.78 9.35 -2.14
N MET A 253 6.74 8.48 -2.48
CA MET A 253 7.05 7.25 -1.74
C MET A 253 7.33 7.55 -0.27
N ARG A 254 8.17 8.54 0.00
CA ARG A 254 8.53 8.91 1.37
C ARG A 254 7.38 9.53 2.16
N VAL A 255 6.59 10.37 1.50
CA VAL A 255 5.45 11.06 2.13
C VAL A 255 4.33 10.07 2.45
N ALA A 256 3.94 9.22 1.49
CA ALA A 256 2.87 8.23 1.66
C ALA A 256 3.22 7.18 2.72
N CYS A 257 4.42 6.60 2.67
CA CYS A 257 4.87 5.68 3.73
C CYS A 257 4.86 6.32 5.12
N SER A 258 5.24 7.60 5.23
CA SER A 258 5.15 8.33 6.51
C SER A 258 3.71 8.57 6.96
N ALA A 259 2.77 8.68 6.03
CA ALA A 259 1.35 8.84 6.33
C ALA A 259 0.71 7.53 6.81
N ILE A 260 1.19 6.39 6.31
CA ILE A 260 0.69 5.05 6.60
C ILE A 260 1.31 4.49 7.88
N VAL A 261 2.65 4.45 7.96
CA VAL A 261 3.37 3.70 8.99
C VAL A 261 3.45 4.45 10.32
N VAL A 262 3.43 5.79 10.29
CA VAL A 262 3.63 6.61 11.50
C VAL A 262 2.29 6.96 12.14
N PRO A 263 2.05 6.54 13.40
CA PRO A 263 0.83 6.84 14.12
C PRO A 263 0.47 8.34 14.18
N PRO A 264 -0.84 8.66 14.22
CA PRO A 264 -1.31 10.03 14.36
C PRO A 264 -0.96 10.60 15.74
N LYS A 265 -1.06 11.93 15.90
CA LYS A 265 -0.75 12.61 17.17
C LYS A 265 -1.51 12.02 18.36
N ALA A 266 -2.78 11.65 18.15
CA ALA A 266 -3.64 11.06 19.17
C ALA A 266 -3.03 9.82 19.83
N PHE A 267 -2.45 8.90 19.06
CA PHE A 267 -1.77 7.71 19.59
C PHE A 267 -0.72 8.03 20.65
N TRP A 268 0.12 9.02 20.35
CA TRP A 268 1.23 9.40 21.23
C TRP A 268 0.74 10.09 22.50
N GLN A 269 -0.40 10.77 22.43
CA GLN A 269 -1.04 11.44 23.56
C GLN A 269 -1.80 10.45 24.43
N GLU A 270 -2.55 9.53 23.82
CA GLU A 270 -3.34 8.49 24.50
C GLU A 270 -2.50 7.61 25.42
N PHE A 271 -1.28 7.26 24.98
CA PHE A 271 -0.40 6.37 25.73
C PHE A 271 0.78 7.06 26.39
N ASP A 272 0.76 8.40 26.49
CA ASP A 272 1.83 9.21 27.11
C ASP A 272 3.24 8.80 26.65
N ILE A 273 3.39 8.57 25.34
CA ILE A 273 4.65 8.06 24.79
C ILE A 273 5.66 9.23 24.67
N PRO A 274 6.86 9.13 25.25
CA PRO A 274 7.85 10.20 25.21
C PRO A 274 8.24 10.60 23.77
N ARG A 275 8.56 11.88 23.57
CA ARG A 275 8.93 12.43 22.25
C ARG A 275 10.21 11.78 21.71
N GLU A 276 11.10 11.38 22.61
CA GLU A 276 12.38 10.72 22.34
C GLU A 276 12.13 9.35 21.70
N VAL A 277 11.20 8.56 22.27
CA VAL A 277 10.76 7.26 21.73
C VAL A 277 10.20 7.44 20.33
N ARG A 278 9.29 8.41 20.12
CA ARG A 278 8.73 8.71 18.80
C ARG A 278 9.81 9.01 17.74
N LYS A 279 10.85 9.77 18.10
CA LYS A 279 11.97 10.09 17.19
C LYS A 279 12.81 8.85 16.87
N GLN A 280 13.04 7.99 17.85
CA GLN A 280 13.88 6.79 17.73
C GLN A 280 13.19 5.70 16.89
N VAL A 281 11.93 5.39 17.20
CA VAL A 281 11.15 4.28 16.63
C VAL A 281 11.11 4.31 15.10
N PHE A 282 10.80 5.45 14.48
CA PHE A 282 10.57 5.50 13.03
C PHE A 282 11.72 6.08 12.21
N PHE A 283 12.57 6.93 12.79
CA PHE A 283 13.56 7.71 12.02
C PHE A 283 14.97 7.75 12.61
N GLY A 284 15.16 7.20 13.81
CA GLY A 284 16.40 7.33 14.58
C GLY A 284 17.38 6.17 14.36
N SER A 285 16.94 4.93 14.52
CA SER A 285 17.84 3.75 14.54
C SER A 285 18.30 3.29 13.15
N LEU A 286 19.41 2.54 13.12
CA LEU A 286 19.95 1.95 11.89
C LEU A 286 18.96 0.94 11.29
N GLU A 287 18.29 0.19 12.15
CA GLU A 287 17.30 -0.83 11.83
C GLU A 287 16.03 -0.20 11.26
N SER A 288 15.55 0.93 11.81
CA SER A 288 14.37 1.64 11.28
C SER A 288 14.68 2.28 9.93
N ARG A 289 15.90 2.81 9.75
CA ARG A 289 16.37 3.29 8.43
C ARG A 289 16.53 2.14 7.45
N LYS A 290 16.96 0.96 7.89
CA LYS A 290 17.04 -0.23 7.05
C LYS A 290 15.64 -0.67 6.62
N ALA A 291 14.72 -0.89 7.57
CA ALA A 291 13.33 -1.27 7.31
C ALA A 291 12.65 -0.30 6.32
N LEU A 292 12.81 1.02 6.52
CA LEU A 292 12.27 2.03 5.61
C LEU A 292 12.83 1.91 4.18
N ARG A 293 14.14 1.66 4.02
CA ARG A 293 14.75 1.46 2.69
C ARG A 293 14.28 0.15 2.07
N ASP A 294 14.15 -0.87 2.88
CA ASP A 294 13.80 -2.23 2.51
C ASP A 294 12.36 -2.30 1.92
N MET A 295 11.44 -1.42 2.36
CA MET A 295 10.07 -1.31 1.81
C MET A 295 9.99 -0.89 0.33
N PHE A 296 11.04 -0.26 -0.23
CA PHE A 296 10.98 0.29 -1.59
C PHE A 296 11.89 -0.43 -2.59
N GLY A 297 12.25 -1.68 -2.31
CA GLY A 297 13.09 -2.50 -3.22
C GLY A 297 12.49 -2.61 -4.62
N ASP A 298 11.20 -2.96 -4.68
CA ASP A 298 10.48 -3.25 -5.93
C ASP A 298 10.22 -1.96 -6.73
N VAL A 299 9.82 -0.89 -6.05
CA VAL A 299 9.70 0.45 -6.68
C VAL A 299 11.05 0.95 -7.21
N ARG A 300 12.16 0.72 -6.50
CA ARG A 300 13.49 1.07 -7.02
C ARG A 300 13.82 0.27 -8.28
N MET A 301 13.53 -1.03 -8.27
CA MET A 301 13.69 -1.90 -9.45
C MET A 301 12.88 -1.34 -10.63
N LEU A 302 11.60 -1.02 -10.43
CA LEU A 302 10.76 -0.38 -11.45
C LEU A 302 11.36 0.94 -11.97
N CYS A 303 11.93 1.76 -11.09
CA CYS A 303 12.58 3.01 -11.48
C CYS A 303 13.86 2.80 -12.31
N TYR A 304 14.60 1.70 -12.08
CA TYR A 304 15.73 1.33 -12.93
C TYR A 304 15.23 0.84 -14.29
N ASP A 305 14.29 -0.11 -14.31
CA ASP A 305 13.72 -0.71 -15.53
C ASP A 305 13.13 0.36 -16.47
N THR A 306 12.48 1.37 -15.90
CA THR A 306 11.80 2.43 -16.65
C THR A 306 12.67 3.66 -16.94
N GLY A 307 13.95 3.64 -16.55
CA GLY A 307 14.91 4.72 -16.81
C GLY A 307 14.64 5.99 -16.01
N LEU A 308 14.01 5.89 -14.83
CA LEU A 308 13.83 7.01 -13.90
C LEU A 308 15.06 7.25 -13.03
N MET A 309 15.97 6.28 -12.89
CA MET A 309 17.10 6.37 -11.96
C MET A 309 18.31 7.16 -12.51
N ASN A 310 18.15 8.47 -12.72
CA ASN A 310 19.24 9.38 -13.12
C ASN A 310 20.05 9.91 -11.89
N PRO A 311 21.21 10.60 -12.09
CA PRO A 311 22.02 11.09 -10.97
C PRO A 311 21.27 12.01 -9.98
N ILE A 312 20.39 12.88 -10.47
CA ILE A 312 19.61 13.79 -9.62
C ILE A 312 18.54 13.00 -8.87
N ALA A 313 17.81 12.09 -9.54
CA ALA A 313 16.86 11.22 -8.88
C ALA A 313 17.52 10.41 -7.75
N ARG A 314 18.68 9.81 -7.99
CA ARG A 314 19.45 9.08 -6.96
C ARG A 314 19.78 9.95 -5.74
N MET A 315 20.07 11.23 -5.95
CA MET A 315 20.25 12.19 -4.86
C MET A 315 18.94 12.44 -4.10
N VAL A 316 17.81 12.61 -4.78
CA VAL A 316 16.50 12.74 -4.12
C VAL A 316 16.13 11.50 -3.32
N TRP A 317 16.36 10.28 -3.85
CA TRP A 317 16.20 9.02 -3.10
C TRP A 317 17.03 9.00 -1.79
N ARG A 318 18.26 9.54 -1.82
CA ARG A 318 19.11 9.68 -0.62
C ARG A 318 18.58 10.72 0.35
N ILE A 319 18.13 11.88 -0.14
CA ILE A 319 17.52 12.94 0.68
C ILE A 319 16.27 12.41 1.40
N CYS A 320 15.44 11.66 0.67
CA CYS A 320 14.26 10.99 1.20
C CYS A 320 14.60 9.80 2.13
N LYS A 321 15.87 9.40 2.24
CA LYS A 321 16.38 8.29 3.07
C LYS A 321 15.79 6.92 2.70
N ILE A 322 15.37 6.76 1.44
CA ILE A 322 14.75 5.53 0.90
C ILE A 322 15.59 4.93 -0.24
N ASN A 323 16.83 5.39 -0.42
CA ASN A 323 17.79 4.78 -1.34
C ASN A 323 18.18 3.38 -0.87
N GLY A 324 18.60 2.51 -1.78
CA GLY A 324 19.00 1.14 -1.44
C GLY A 324 19.27 0.31 -2.68
N LYS A 325 19.54 -0.98 -2.51
CA LYS A 325 19.59 -1.92 -3.64
C LYS A 325 18.17 -2.09 -4.20
N PRO A 326 17.99 -2.10 -5.53
CA PRO A 326 16.73 -2.53 -6.13
C PRO A 326 16.56 -4.04 -5.90
N SER A 327 15.31 -4.50 -5.85
CA SER A 327 15.01 -5.93 -5.88
C SER A 327 15.42 -6.54 -7.23
N ARG A 328 15.77 -7.82 -7.24
CA ARG A 328 16.10 -8.58 -8.46
C ARG A 328 14.86 -8.97 -9.25
N TYR A 329 13.80 -9.30 -8.53
CA TYR A 329 12.48 -9.62 -9.06
C TYR A 329 11.44 -9.15 -8.04
N ARG A 330 10.20 -9.03 -8.50
CA ARG A 330 9.07 -8.62 -7.66
C ARG A 330 8.87 -9.59 -6.49
N CYS A 331 8.56 -9.07 -5.30
CA CYS A 331 8.40 -9.84 -4.07
C CYS A 331 9.67 -10.61 -3.64
N GLU A 332 10.86 -10.12 -4.00
CA GLU A 332 12.12 -10.72 -3.53
C GLU A 332 12.12 -10.83 -2.00
N PRO A 333 12.23 -12.04 -1.42
CA PRO A 333 12.27 -12.19 0.02
C PRO A 333 13.52 -11.51 0.58
N GLN A 334 13.33 -10.71 1.63
CA GLN A 334 14.46 -10.14 2.34
C GLN A 334 15.12 -11.22 3.17
N ARG A 335 16.20 -11.79 2.61
CA ARG A 335 17.09 -12.67 3.34
C ARG A 335 17.85 -11.82 4.35
N GLN A 336 17.26 -11.60 5.52
CA GLN A 336 18.08 -11.35 6.69
C GLN A 336 18.80 -12.67 6.97
N HIS A 337 20.13 -12.63 7.12
CA HIS A 337 20.80 -13.68 7.87
C HIS A 337 20.09 -13.69 9.22
N LEU A 338 19.20 -14.67 9.42
CA LEU A 338 18.71 -15.03 10.72
C LEU A 338 19.97 -15.28 11.54
N VAL A 339 20.37 -14.32 12.37
CA VAL A 339 21.23 -14.66 13.49
C VAL A 339 20.35 -15.57 14.30
N ALA A 340 20.64 -16.88 14.24
CA ALA A 340 19.98 -17.86 15.06
C ALA A 340 19.99 -17.33 16.49
N VAL A 341 18.81 -17.11 17.05
CA VAL A 341 18.69 -16.89 18.49
C VAL A 341 19.14 -18.21 19.10
N ALA A 342 20.33 -18.19 19.70
CA ALA A 342 20.88 -19.29 20.48
C ALA A 342 20.18 -19.37 21.83
#